data_AF-K0TQQ1-F1
#
_entry.id   AF-K0TQQ1-F1
#
_cell.length_a   1.000
_cell.length_b   1.000
_cell.length_c   1.000
_cell.angle_alpha   90.00
_cell.angle_beta   90.00
_cell.angle_gamma   90.00
#
_symmetry.space_group_name_H-M   'P 1'
#
loop_
_entity.id
_entity.type
_entity.pdbx_description
1 polymer ?
#
loop_
_entity_poly.entity_id
_entity_poly.type
_entity_poly.pdbx_seq_one_letter_code
_entity_poly.pdbx_strand_id
1 'polypeptide(L)'
;HRAKPSKEVLSQIDTYSAQVQGLKGIDEDGKMKCMVKLQELWSSLLNKGYTEDEIVDMVQEYRDSQNLMPAVIADALLDKDTQTILDWLGSPVDAGKLNCVYYGEATMLHITARHGNKELATLLLQYGADIDAYDSQGGPPILYALGQSHVLLVNEIVALLYEWGASLEHHVPGEAGAKLDINLQSLPMFHNEFVKRRCEIVNLNQRRDLIGQTCIVEKYIARKDRYKVTTEHARETFLVGRNNLKRRDRTPDDPGYYVTFEDGEYKRHTFESNGECQEFVRNLRSG
;
A
#
# COMPACT_ATOMS: atom_id res chain seq x y z
N HIS A 1 -16.34 11.60 -33.78
CA HIS A 1 -15.28 10.81 -33.11
C HIS A 1 -15.83 10.26 -31.81
N ARG A 2 -15.87 8.93 -31.67
CA ARG A 2 -16.26 8.25 -30.43
C ARG A 2 -15.11 8.41 -29.41
N ALA A 3 -15.41 8.77 -28.16
CA ALA A 3 -14.39 8.88 -27.13
C ALA A 3 -13.83 7.48 -26.80
N LYS A 4 -12.49 7.34 -26.83
CA LYS A 4 -11.81 6.09 -26.44
C LYS A 4 -12.24 5.67 -25.02
N PRO A 5 -12.35 4.35 -24.73
CA PRO A 5 -12.57 3.88 -23.37
C PRO A 5 -11.45 4.37 -22.45
N SER A 6 -11.74 4.52 -21.17
CA SER A 6 -10.72 4.90 -20.20
C SER A 6 -9.72 3.76 -19.96
N LYS A 7 -8.53 4.08 -19.45
CA LYS A 7 -7.50 3.09 -19.12
C LYS A 7 -8.05 2.04 -18.15
N GLU A 8 -8.84 2.48 -17.17
CA GLU A 8 -9.45 1.62 -16.15
C GLU A 8 -10.37 0.57 -16.76
N VAL A 9 -11.19 0.95 -17.75
CA VAL A 9 -12.07 0.00 -18.45
C VAL A 9 -11.28 -1.06 -19.21
N LEU A 10 -10.23 -0.65 -19.93
CA LEU A 10 -9.39 -1.58 -20.68
C LEU A 10 -8.63 -2.54 -19.75
N SER A 11 -8.12 -2.03 -18.64
CA SER A 11 -7.46 -2.78 -17.57
C SER A 11 -8.37 -3.83 -16.92
N GLN A 12 -9.63 -3.47 -16.66
CA GLN A 12 -10.63 -4.40 -16.12
C GLN A 12 -10.96 -5.51 -17.11
N ILE A 13 -11.14 -5.18 -18.39
CA ILE A 13 -11.40 -6.17 -19.44
C ILE A 13 -10.22 -7.15 -19.53
N ASP A 14 -8.99 -6.65 -19.55
CA ASP A 14 -7.79 -7.48 -19.57
C ASP A 14 -7.75 -8.45 -18.37
N THR A 15 -7.95 -7.90 -17.18
CA THR A 15 -7.88 -8.65 -15.92
C THR A 15 -8.92 -9.76 -15.84
N TYR A 16 -10.18 -9.45 -16.14
CA TYR A 16 -11.25 -10.45 -16.11
C TYR A 16 -11.06 -11.49 -17.21
N SER A 17 -10.55 -11.10 -18.39
CA SER A 17 -10.22 -12.06 -19.46
C SER A 17 -9.18 -13.09 -19.01
N ALA A 18 -8.10 -12.63 -18.38
CA ALA A 18 -7.05 -13.52 -17.86
C ALA A 18 -7.57 -14.45 -16.74
N GLN A 19 -8.45 -13.95 -15.88
CA GLN A 19 -9.09 -14.73 -14.81
C GLN A 19 -10.03 -15.82 -15.36
N VAL A 20 -10.86 -15.49 -16.36
CA VAL A 20 -11.76 -16.44 -17.01
C VAL A 20 -11.00 -17.53 -17.78
N GLN A 21 -9.88 -17.19 -18.43
CA GLN A 21 -9.04 -18.12 -19.17
C GLN A 21 -8.22 -19.07 -18.26
N GLY A 22 -8.33 -18.95 -16.93
CA GLY A 22 -7.73 -19.90 -15.99
C GLY A 22 -6.26 -19.65 -15.67
N LEU A 23 -5.72 -18.48 -16.01
CA LEU A 23 -4.34 -18.12 -15.67
C LEU A 23 -4.15 -17.77 -14.16
N LYS A 24 -5.22 -17.79 -13.35
CA LYS A 24 -5.19 -17.47 -11.91
C LYS A 24 -6.05 -18.43 -11.09
N GLY A 25 -5.59 -18.79 -9.89
CA GLY A 25 -6.19 -19.76 -8.95
C GLY A 25 -7.50 -19.29 -8.28
N ILE A 26 -8.46 -18.84 -9.07
CA ILE A 26 -9.83 -18.55 -8.63
C ILE A 26 -10.71 -19.80 -8.74
N ASP A 27 -11.61 -19.97 -7.78
CA ASP A 27 -12.61 -21.03 -7.81
C ASP A 27 -13.69 -20.78 -8.89
N GLU A 28 -14.54 -21.78 -9.12
CA GLU A 28 -15.57 -21.70 -10.18
C GLU A 28 -16.58 -20.56 -9.93
N ASP A 29 -16.88 -20.23 -8.67
CA ASP A 29 -17.72 -19.07 -8.32
C ASP A 29 -17.04 -17.74 -8.68
N GLY A 30 -15.75 -17.60 -8.35
CA GLY A 30 -14.92 -16.47 -8.73
C GLY A 30 -14.82 -16.32 -10.25
N LYS A 31 -14.64 -17.41 -11.00
CA LYS A 31 -14.64 -17.39 -12.47
C LYS A 31 -15.96 -16.89 -13.03
N MET A 32 -17.09 -17.40 -12.51
CA MET A 32 -18.42 -16.98 -12.94
C MET A 32 -18.64 -15.48 -12.72
N LYS A 33 -18.24 -14.94 -11.55
CA LYS A 33 -18.29 -13.50 -11.28
C LYS A 33 -17.47 -12.68 -12.27
N CYS A 34 -16.26 -13.14 -12.59
CA CYS A 34 -15.40 -12.49 -13.58
C CYS A 34 -16.03 -12.52 -14.98
N MET A 35 -16.65 -13.63 -15.39
CA MET A 35 -17.37 -13.73 -16.66
C MET A 35 -18.50 -12.71 -16.77
N VAL A 36 -19.31 -12.57 -15.72
CA VAL A 36 -20.41 -11.59 -15.70
C VAL A 36 -19.88 -10.17 -15.85
N LYS A 37 -18.83 -9.82 -15.09
CA LYS A 37 -18.20 -8.48 -15.15
C LYS A 37 -17.59 -8.20 -16.52
N LEU A 38 -16.92 -9.19 -17.11
CA LEU A 38 -16.39 -9.10 -18.47
C LEU A 38 -17.51 -8.85 -19.47
N GLN A 39 -18.62 -9.60 -19.38
CA GLN A 39 -19.77 -9.44 -20.26
C GLN A 39 -20.41 -8.05 -20.13
N GLU A 40 -20.53 -7.50 -18.92
CA GLU A 40 -21.04 -6.15 -18.66
C GLU A 40 -20.18 -5.08 -19.36
N LEU A 41 -18.86 -5.16 -19.22
CA LEU A 41 -17.91 -4.22 -19.82
C LEU A 41 -17.94 -4.31 -21.36
N TRP A 42 -17.91 -5.52 -21.91
CA TRP A 42 -18.02 -5.74 -23.35
C TRP A 42 -19.33 -5.20 -23.90
N SER A 43 -20.46 -5.52 -23.27
CA SER A 43 -21.78 -5.02 -23.69
C SER A 43 -21.86 -3.50 -23.66
N SER A 44 -21.25 -2.85 -22.65
CA SER A 44 -21.16 -1.39 -22.56
C SER A 44 -20.40 -0.78 -23.73
N LEU A 45 -19.29 -1.39 -24.16
CA LEU A 45 -18.52 -0.92 -25.32
C LEU A 45 -19.24 -1.20 -26.64
N LEU A 46 -19.81 -2.39 -26.82
CA LEU A 46 -20.61 -2.71 -28.01
C LEU A 46 -21.79 -1.76 -28.18
N ASN A 47 -22.48 -1.40 -27.08
CA ASN A 47 -23.57 -0.43 -27.08
C ASN A 47 -23.11 1.00 -27.41
N LYS A 48 -21.84 1.33 -27.14
CA LYS A 48 -21.19 2.58 -27.59
C LYS A 48 -20.75 2.51 -29.06
N GLY A 49 -21.03 1.41 -29.75
CA GLY A 49 -20.77 1.16 -31.17
C GLY A 49 -19.40 0.57 -31.48
N TYR A 50 -18.61 0.16 -30.47
CA TYR A 50 -17.34 -0.53 -30.71
C TYR A 50 -17.60 -1.91 -31.32
N THR A 51 -16.76 -2.34 -32.26
CA THR A 51 -16.75 -3.75 -32.72
C THR A 51 -15.94 -4.61 -31.76
N GLU A 52 -16.11 -5.94 -31.83
CA GLU A 52 -15.30 -6.87 -31.04
C GLU A 52 -13.82 -6.72 -31.36
N ASP A 53 -13.45 -6.63 -32.65
CA ASP A 53 -12.06 -6.42 -33.09
C ASP A 53 -11.48 -5.12 -32.53
N GLU A 54 -12.23 -4.02 -32.55
CA GLU A 54 -11.78 -2.75 -31.96
C GLU A 54 -11.52 -2.87 -30.45
N ILE A 55 -12.35 -3.63 -29.72
CA ILE A 55 -12.17 -3.86 -28.28
C ILE A 55 -10.90 -4.68 -28.05
N VAL A 56 -10.70 -5.76 -28.81
CA VAL A 56 -9.50 -6.62 -28.72
C VAL A 56 -8.24 -5.81 -29.00
N ASP A 57 -8.23 -5.01 -30.07
CA ASP A 57 -7.09 -4.18 -30.44
C ASP A 57 -6.77 -3.15 -29.36
N MET A 58 -7.77 -2.47 -28.79
CA MET A 58 -7.56 -1.51 -27.70
C MET A 58 -7.03 -2.18 -26.42
N VAL A 59 -7.50 -3.39 -26.09
CA VAL A 59 -7.00 -4.15 -24.94
C VAL A 59 -5.57 -4.62 -25.19
N GLN A 60 -5.23 -5.00 -26.42
CA GLN A 60 -3.87 -5.37 -26.77
C GLN A 60 -2.91 -4.18 -26.74
N GLU A 61 -3.30 -3.03 -27.31
CA GLU A 61 -2.56 -1.76 -27.20
C GLU A 61 -2.34 -1.39 -25.72
N TYR A 62 -3.36 -1.58 -24.88
CA TYR A 62 -3.26 -1.36 -23.45
C TYR A 62 -2.21 -2.27 -22.80
N ARG A 63 -2.21 -3.58 -23.09
CA ARG A 63 -1.21 -4.54 -22.57
C ARG A 63 0.20 -4.15 -22.98
N ASP A 64 0.39 -3.83 -24.25
CA ASP A 64 1.70 -3.50 -24.82
C ASP A 64 2.25 -2.19 -24.24
N SER A 65 1.37 -1.31 -23.72
CA SER A 65 1.76 -0.07 -23.04
C SER A 65 2.12 -0.25 -21.55
N GLN A 66 1.82 -1.41 -20.95
CA GLN A 66 2.10 -1.63 -19.52
C GLN A 66 3.57 -1.95 -19.28
N ASN A 67 4.13 -1.38 -18.21
CA ASN A 67 5.43 -1.77 -17.69
C ASN A 67 5.27 -3.01 -16.79
N LEU A 68 5.20 -4.19 -17.43
CA LEU A 68 4.91 -5.43 -16.74
C LEU A 68 6.09 -5.93 -15.90
N MET A 69 5.77 -6.36 -14.69
CA MET A 69 6.69 -7.08 -13.81
C MET A 69 7.08 -8.42 -14.45
N PRO A 70 8.37 -8.75 -14.56
CA PRO A 70 8.80 -10.05 -15.04
C PRO A 70 8.30 -11.18 -14.15
N ALA A 71 7.93 -12.33 -14.73
CA ALA A 71 7.41 -13.48 -13.98
C ALA A 71 8.34 -13.93 -12.84
N VAL A 72 9.65 -13.95 -13.08
CA VAL A 72 10.66 -14.28 -12.05
C VAL A 72 10.59 -13.36 -10.82
N ILE A 73 10.23 -12.10 -11.00
CA ILE A 73 10.09 -11.13 -9.90
C ILE A 73 8.75 -11.32 -9.19
N ALA A 74 7.70 -11.65 -9.94
CA ALA A 74 6.42 -12.03 -9.34
C ALA A 74 6.57 -13.29 -8.47
N ASP A 75 7.26 -14.32 -8.94
CA ASP A 75 7.54 -15.54 -8.18
C ASP A 75 8.39 -15.24 -6.94
N ALA A 76 9.46 -14.44 -7.09
CA ALA A 76 10.28 -14.00 -5.95
C ALA A 76 9.48 -13.27 -4.86
N LEU A 77 8.45 -12.49 -5.22
CA LEU A 77 7.54 -11.86 -4.26
C LEU A 77 6.71 -12.90 -3.47
N LEU A 78 6.30 -13.98 -4.13
CA LEU A 78 5.54 -15.08 -3.50
C LEU A 78 6.44 -15.89 -2.56
N ASP A 79 7.65 -16.19 -3.01
CA ASP A 79 8.66 -16.99 -2.29
C ASP A 79 9.42 -16.19 -1.23
N LYS A 80 9.20 -14.87 -1.17
CA LYS A 80 9.89 -13.92 -0.28
C LYS A 80 11.41 -13.84 -0.52
N ASP A 81 11.84 -14.13 -1.75
CA ASP A 81 13.23 -13.98 -2.19
C ASP A 81 13.56 -12.49 -2.39
N THR A 82 13.99 -11.88 -1.29
CA THR A 82 14.29 -10.45 -1.23
C THR A 82 15.54 -10.11 -2.04
N GLN A 83 16.53 -11.00 -2.08
CA GLN A 83 17.77 -10.75 -2.81
C GLN A 83 17.49 -10.61 -4.31
N THR A 84 16.75 -11.55 -4.90
CA THR A 84 16.39 -11.51 -6.33
C THR A 84 15.62 -10.23 -6.68
N ILE A 85 14.70 -9.78 -5.80
CA ILE A 85 13.94 -8.53 -6.01
C ILE A 85 14.88 -7.32 -5.99
N LEU A 86 15.76 -7.22 -5.00
CA LEU A 86 16.67 -6.09 -4.85
C LEU A 86 17.73 -6.04 -5.95
N ASP A 87 18.29 -7.18 -6.34
CA ASP A 87 19.23 -7.29 -7.46
C ASP A 87 18.59 -6.80 -8.76
N TRP A 88 17.31 -7.13 -8.96
CA TRP A 88 16.58 -6.67 -10.13
C TRP A 88 16.24 -5.17 -10.07
N LEU A 89 15.79 -4.66 -8.92
CA LEU A 89 15.51 -3.23 -8.72
C LEU A 89 16.75 -2.36 -8.94
N GLY A 90 17.93 -2.88 -8.59
CA GLY A 90 19.22 -2.21 -8.75
C GLY A 90 19.57 -1.28 -7.60
N SER A 91 20.82 -0.79 -7.64
CA SER A 91 21.36 0.21 -6.71
C SER A 91 22.04 1.34 -7.51
N PRO A 92 21.48 2.57 -7.53
CA PRO A 92 20.23 2.98 -6.91
C PRO A 92 19.00 2.28 -7.52
N VAL A 93 17.89 2.27 -6.78
CA VAL A 93 16.64 1.65 -7.23
C VAL A 93 16.10 2.34 -8.47
N ASP A 94 15.84 1.55 -9.51
CA ASP A 94 15.19 2.01 -10.73
C ASP A 94 13.69 2.26 -10.46
N ALA A 95 13.26 3.52 -10.57
CA ALA A 95 11.88 3.92 -10.33
C ALA A 95 10.89 3.32 -11.35
N GLY A 96 11.33 3.05 -12.59
CA GLY A 96 10.52 2.33 -13.57
C GLY A 96 10.27 0.91 -13.13
N LYS A 97 11.31 0.21 -12.66
CA LYS A 97 11.19 -1.14 -12.10
C LYS A 97 10.35 -1.18 -10.82
N LEU A 98 10.51 -0.22 -9.92
CA LEU A 98 9.73 -0.16 -8.67
C LEU A 98 8.22 0.01 -8.93
N ASN A 99 7.87 0.80 -9.95
CA ASN A 99 6.49 1.07 -10.33
C ASN A 99 5.96 0.12 -11.42
N CYS A 100 6.65 -0.99 -11.69
CA CYS A 100 6.12 -2.01 -12.59
C CYS A 100 4.87 -2.66 -11.98
N VAL A 101 4.02 -3.17 -12.86
CA VAL A 101 2.75 -3.78 -12.45
C VAL A 101 2.69 -5.25 -12.85
N TYR A 102 2.14 -6.06 -11.97
CA TYR A 102 1.69 -7.41 -12.28
C TYR A 102 0.27 -7.39 -12.85
N TYR A 103 -0.21 -8.54 -13.33
CA TYR A 103 -1.54 -8.66 -13.95
C TYR A 103 -2.65 -7.96 -13.15
N GLY A 104 -3.33 -7.03 -13.82
CA GLY A 104 -4.39 -6.21 -13.26
C GLY A 104 -3.89 -5.01 -12.46
N GLU A 105 -2.79 -4.40 -12.92
CA GLU A 105 -2.17 -3.17 -12.36
C GLU A 105 -1.68 -3.30 -10.90
N ALA A 106 -1.51 -4.53 -10.40
CA ALA A 106 -1.03 -4.75 -9.04
C ALA A 106 0.46 -4.42 -8.92
N THR A 107 0.82 -3.42 -8.13
CA THR A 107 2.23 -3.09 -7.84
C THR A 107 2.87 -4.12 -6.90
N MET A 108 4.20 -4.08 -6.75
CA MET A 108 4.90 -4.90 -5.75
C MET A 108 4.28 -4.77 -4.36
N LEU A 109 3.95 -3.54 -3.94
CA LEU A 109 3.41 -3.28 -2.61
C LEU A 109 2.04 -3.96 -2.39
N HIS A 110 1.20 -4.11 -3.43
CA HIS A 110 -0.04 -4.89 -3.33
C HIS A 110 0.23 -6.35 -3.02
N ILE A 111 1.16 -6.97 -3.76
CA ILE A 111 1.52 -8.39 -3.62
C ILE A 111 2.15 -8.63 -2.24
N THR A 112 3.12 -7.79 -1.87
CA THR A 112 3.80 -7.83 -0.58
C THR A 112 2.82 -7.65 0.59
N ALA A 113 1.87 -6.71 0.48
CA ALA A 113 0.85 -6.45 1.50
C ALA A 113 -0.08 -7.66 1.69
N ARG A 114 -0.52 -8.30 0.59
CA ARG A 114 -1.32 -9.52 0.62
C ARG A 114 -0.62 -10.68 1.33
N HIS A 115 0.71 -10.77 1.19
CA HIS A 115 1.51 -11.89 1.70
C HIS A 115 2.09 -11.65 3.09
N GLY A 116 1.87 -10.47 3.69
CA GLY A 116 2.30 -10.20 5.05
C GLY A 116 3.81 -9.98 5.22
N ASN A 117 4.56 -9.72 4.14
CA ASN A 117 6.01 -9.54 4.22
C ASN A 117 6.35 -8.08 4.60
N LYS A 118 6.48 -7.83 5.90
CA LYS A 118 6.60 -6.49 6.48
C LYS A 118 7.94 -5.83 6.17
N GLU A 119 9.00 -6.61 6.22
CA GLU A 119 10.35 -6.12 5.99
C GLU A 119 10.52 -5.71 4.52
N LEU A 120 10.03 -6.52 3.57
CA LEU A 120 10.01 -6.13 2.16
C LEU A 120 9.09 -4.93 1.90
N ALA A 121 7.91 -4.89 2.50
CA ALA A 121 7.02 -3.73 2.36
C ALA A 121 7.70 -2.45 2.86
N THR A 122 8.45 -2.55 3.96
CA THR A 122 9.22 -1.46 4.52
C THR A 122 10.30 -0.97 3.54
N LEU A 123 11.05 -1.87 2.90
CA LEU A 123 12.03 -1.51 1.88
C LEU A 123 11.38 -0.81 0.68
N LEU A 124 10.30 -1.38 0.15
CA LEU A 124 9.58 -0.80 -0.99
C LEU A 124 9.11 0.63 -0.68
N LEU A 125 8.55 0.86 0.51
CA LEU A 125 8.14 2.18 0.97
C LEU A 125 9.33 3.15 1.15
N GLN A 126 10.47 2.68 1.67
CA GLN A 126 11.71 3.47 1.77
C GLN A 126 12.28 3.88 0.40
N TYR A 127 12.07 3.04 -0.61
CA TYR A 127 12.42 3.33 -1.99
C TYR A 127 11.38 4.20 -2.72
N GLY A 128 10.25 4.50 -2.08
CA GLY A 128 9.23 5.38 -2.62
C GLY A 128 8.17 4.68 -3.47
N ALA A 129 7.90 3.39 -3.20
CA ALA A 129 6.74 2.73 -3.77
C ALA A 129 5.47 3.50 -3.41
N ASP A 130 4.59 3.68 -4.39
CA ASP A 130 3.32 4.38 -4.18
C ASP A 130 2.43 3.59 -3.22
N ILE A 131 2.16 4.21 -2.07
CA ILE A 131 1.40 3.64 -0.97
C ILE A 131 -0.09 3.52 -1.28
N ASP A 132 -0.59 4.37 -2.17
CA ASP A 132 -2.00 4.54 -2.50
C ASP A 132 -2.29 4.19 -3.98
N ALA A 133 -1.37 3.50 -4.65
CA ALA A 133 -1.56 3.01 -6.02
C ALA A 133 -2.81 2.13 -6.12
N TYR A 134 -3.55 2.23 -7.21
CA TYR A 134 -4.75 1.40 -7.43
C TYR A 134 -4.49 0.31 -8.45
N ASP A 135 -4.93 -0.90 -8.13
CA ASP A 135 -5.02 -1.96 -9.12
C ASP A 135 -6.25 -1.79 -10.05
N SER A 136 -6.41 -2.69 -11.01
CA SER A 136 -7.55 -2.72 -11.96
C SER A 136 -8.93 -2.83 -11.30
N GLN A 137 -9.00 -3.29 -10.06
CA GLN A 137 -10.22 -3.41 -9.26
C GLN A 137 -10.43 -2.17 -8.36
N GLY A 138 -9.56 -1.17 -8.46
CA GLY A 138 -9.56 0.02 -7.61
C GLY A 138 -9.09 -0.24 -6.18
N GLY A 139 -8.49 -1.40 -5.90
CA GLY A 139 -8.02 -1.74 -4.56
C GLY A 139 -6.62 -1.20 -4.30
N PRO A 140 -6.39 -0.40 -3.24
CA PRO A 140 -5.04 0.01 -2.83
C PRO A 140 -4.31 -1.10 -2.05
N PRO A 141 -2.98 -1.00 -1.83
CA PRO A 141 -2.22 -2.02 -1.10
C PRO A 141 -2.76 -2.34 0.30
N ILE A 142 -3.27 -1.33 1.02
CA ILE A 142 -3.83 -1.53 2.36
C ILE A 142 -5.06 -2.43 2.36
N LEU A 143 -5.89 -2.42 1.30
CA LEU A 143 -7.04 -3.33 1.18
C LEU A 143 -6.60 -4.79 1.17
N TYR A 144 -5.47 -5.09 0.53
CA TYR A 144 -4.91 -6.44 0.48
C TYR A 144 -4.33 -6.90 1.82
N ALA A 145 -3.75 -5.98 2.59
CA ALA A 145 -3.32 -6.26 3.96
C ALA A 145 -4.52 -6.54 4.90
N LEU A 146 -5.63 -5.82 4.69
CA LEU A 146 -6.88 -5.99 5.44
C LEU A 146 -7.57 -7.32 5.15
N GLY A 147 -7.49 -7.83 3.92
CA GLY A 147 -8.01 -9.16 3.56
C GLY A 147 -7.39 -10.32 4.35
N GLN A 148 -6.20 -10.14 4.91
CA GLN A 148 -5.54 -11.11 5.80
C GLN A 148 -5.84 -10.88 7.29
N SER A 149 -6.48 -9.75 7.64
CA SER A 149 -6.79 -9.45 9.02
C SER A 149 -8.01 -10.26 9.48
N HIS A 150 -7.87 -10.98 10.58
CA HIS A 150 -9.04 -11.50 11.29
C HIS A 150 -9.77 -10.30 11.91
N VAL A 151 -11.10 -10.31 11.86
CA VAL A 151 -12.08 -9.21 12.10
C VAL A 151 -11.85 -8.32 13.34
N LEU A 152 -10.87 -8.57 14.21
CA LEU A 152 -10.58 -7.79 15.42
C LEU A 152 -9.08 -7.57 15.69
N LEU A 153 -8.17 -8.05 14.83
CA LEU A 153 -6.73 -7.98 15.04
C LEU A 153 -6.06 -7.14 13.96
N VAL A 154 -5.27 -6.16 14.40
CA VAL A 154 -4.47 -5.32 13.51
C VAL A 154 -3.29 -6.14 12.99
N ASN A 155 -3.29 -6.40 11.68
CA ASN A 155 -2.13 -6.96 10.98
C ASN A 155 -0.98 -5.94 11.01
N GLU A 156 0.25 -6.40 11.24
CA GLU A 156 1.45 -5.55 11.26
C GLU A 156 1.65 -4.78 9.95
N ILE A 157 1.24 -5.34 8.80
CA ILE A 157 1.24 -4.62 7.52
C ILE A 157 0.25 -3.47 7.51
N VAL A 158 -0.96 -3.67 8.06
CA VAL A 158 -1.97 -2.60 8.12
C VAL A 158 -1.45 -1.46 8.98
N ALA A 159 -0.84 -1.77 10.14
CA ALA A 159 -0.17 -0.78 10.97
C ALA A 159 0.96 -0.08 10.21
N LEU A 160 1.83 -0.82 9.51
CA LEU A 160 2.93 -0.27 8.71
C LEU A 160 2.41 0.70 7.64
N LEU A 161 1.48 0.29 6.79
CA LEU A 161 0.95 1.15 5.73
C LEU A 161 0.27 2.39 6.30
N TYR A 162 -0.47 2.25 7.40
CA TYR A 162 -1.13 3.38 8.06
C TYR A 162 -0.12 4.37 8.68
N GLU A 163 0.95 3.84 9.26
CA GLU A 163 2.11 4.58 9.77
C GLU A 163 2.86 5.35 8.69
N TRP A 164 2.85 4.83 7.46
CA TRP A 164 3.42 5.45 6.25
C TRP A 164 2.44 6.34 5.50
N GLY A 165 1.23 6.52 6.04
CA GLY A 165 0.31 7.55 5.56
C GLY A 165 -0.71 7.07 4.56
N ALA A 166 -0.89 5.74 4.40
CA ALA A 166 -1.95 5.19 3.58
C ALA A 166 -3.28 5.89 3.88
N SER A 167 -3.96 6.30 2.81
CA SER A 167 -5.24 6.97 2.93
C SER A 167 -6.34 5.95 3.27
N LEU A 168 -7.43 6.44 3.86
CA LEU A 168 -8.67 5.68 4.04
C LEU A 168 -9.83 6.29 3.25
N GLU A 169 -9.60 7.44 2.62
CA GLU A 169 -10.62 8.21 1.90
C GLU A 169 -10.79 7.74 0.45
N HIS A 170 -10.23 6.56 0.12
CA HIS A 170 -10.34 5.99 -1.20
C HIS A 170 -11.80 5.74 -1.54
N HIS A 171 -12.33 6.48 -2.53
CA HIS A 171 -13.62 6.17 -3.12
C HIS A 171 -13.45 4.99 -4.08
N VAL A 172 -13.24 3.80 -3.51
CA VAL A 172 -13.13 2.57 -4.29
C VAL A 172 -14.55 2.15 -4.68
N PRO A 173 -14.91 2.11 -5.98
CA PRO A 173 -16.23 1.65 -6.38
C PRO A 173 -16.37 0.13 -6.25
N GLY A 174 -17.61 -0.35 -6.19
CA GLY A 174 -17.91 -1.78 -6.30
C GLY A 174 -17.49 -2.62 -5.08
N GLU A 175 -17.17 -3.89 -5.33
CA GLU A 175 -16.93 -4.88 -4.27
C GLU A 175 -15.68 -4.56 -3.43
N ALA A 176 -14.64 -4.02 -4.05
CA ALA A 176 -13.42 -3.62 -3.35
C ALA A 176 -13.70 -2.50 -2.33
N GLY A 177 -14.55 -1.53 -2.67
CA GLY A 177 -15.00 -0.50 -1.75
C GLY A 177 -15.84 -1.03 -0.62
N ALA A 178 -16.82 -1.88 -0.91
CA ALA A 178 -17.64 -2.51 0.12
C ALA A 178 -16.78 -3.31 1.13
N LYS A 179 -15.75 -4.03 0.64
CA LYS A 179 -14.79 -4.74 1.50
C LYS A 179 -13.96 -3.76 2.33
N LEU A 180 -13.49 -2.66 1.74
CA LEU A 180 -12.75 -1.63 2.47
C LEU A 180 -13.63 -1.05 3.59
N ASP A 181 -14.84 -0.62 3.28
CA ASP A 181 -15.79 -0.03 4.25
C ASP A 181 -16.06 -0.96 5.44
N ILE A 182 -16.29 -2.25 5.19
CA ILE A 182 -16.49 -3.26 6.26
C ILE A 182 -15.25 -3.35 7.15
N ASN A 183 -14.04 -3.33 6.58
CA ASN A 183 -12.81 -3.37 7.34
C ASN A 183 -12.59 -2.08 8.15
N LEU A 184 -12.88 -0.92 7.56
CA LEU A 184 -12.78 0.38 8.23
C LEU A 184 -13.73 0.49 9.43
N GLN A 185 -14.94 -0.09 9.33
CA GLN A 185 -15.93 -0.12 10.41
C GLN A 185 -15.65 -1.17 11.50
N SER A 186 -15.00 -2.29 11.15
CA SER A 186 -14.77 -3.39 12.10
C SER A 186 -13.50 -3.20 12.94
N LEU A 187 -12.47 -2.54 12.41
CA LEU A 187 -11.20 -2.37 13.09
C LEU A 187 -11.15 -1.07 13.91
N PRO A 188 -11.07 -1.14 15.26
CA PRO A 188 -11.15 0.04 16.13
C PRO A 188 -10.06 1.09 15.91
N MET A 189 -8.94 0.73 15.25
CA MET A 189 -7.87 1.67 14.95
C MET A 189 -8.31 2.79 13.98
N PHE A 190 -9.28 2.52 13.10
CA PHE A 190 -9.75 3.47 12.11
C PHE A 190 -10.87 4.40 12.63
N HIS A 191 -11.45 4.08 13.79
CA HIS A 191 -12.44 4.94 14.45
C HIS A 191 -11.81 6.17 15.13
N ASN A 192 -10.50 6.34 14.98
CA ASN A 192 -9.77 7.46 15.53
C ASN A 192 -8.72 7.96 14.52
N GLU A 193 -8.63 9.28 14.41
CA GLU A 193 -7.74 9.96 13.47
C GLU A 193 -6.27 9.52 13.58
N PHE A 194 -5.76 9.32 14.80
CA PHE A 194 -4.33 9.14 15.03
C PHE A 194 -3.92 7.74 15.46
N VAL A 195 -4.83 6.89 15.93
CA VAL A 195 -4.46 5.55 16.45
C VAL A 195 -3.72 4.75 15.38
N LYS A 196 -2.52 4.25 15.72
CA LYS A 196 -1.54 3.60 14.83
C LYS A 196 -0.92 4.49 13.76
N ARG A 197 -1.18 5.79 13.72
CA ARG A 197 -0.41 6.73 12.88
C ARG A 197 0.86 7.19 13.59
N ARG A 198 1.82 7.63 12.78
CA ARG A 198 2.94 8.45 13.24
C ARG A 198 2.48 9.91 13.34
N CYS A 199 2.76 10.50 14.49
CA CYS A 199 2.38 11.87 14.81
C CYS A 199 3.57 12.64 15.36
N GLU A 200 3.50 13.96 15.27
CA GLU A 200 4.35 14.90 15.97
C GLU A 200 3.64 15.40 17.23
N ILE A 201 4.37 15.47 18.34
CA ILE A 201 3.88 16.03 19.59
C ILE A 201 3.91 17.55 19.50
N VAL A 202 2.75 18.18 19.73
CA VAL A 202 2.57 19.64 19.70
C VAL A 202 1.93 20.12 21.00
N ASN A 203 2.15 21.39 21.35
CA ASN A 203 1.43 22.09 22.43
C ASN A 203 1.44 21.40 23.82
N LEU A 204 2.50 20.64 24.16
CA LEU A 204 2.58 19.86 25.42
C LEU A 204 3.26 20.65 26.54
N ASN A 205 2.54 21.60 27.14
CA ASN A 205 3.09 22.56 28.11
C ASN A 205 3.82 21.93 29.30
N GLN A 206 3.39 20.75 29.76
CA GLN A 206 3.99 20.05 30.90
C GLN A 206 5.32 19.37 30.56
N ARG A 207 5.61 19.13 29.28
CA ARG A 207 6.82 18.46 28.76
C ARG A 207 7.25 19.11 27.45
N ARG A 208 7.71 20.37 27.53
CA ARG A 208 8.11 21.17 26.35
C ARG A 208 9.29 20.57 25.59
N ASP A 209 10.11 19.78 26.26
CA ASP A 209 11.21 18.99 25.70
C ASP A 209 10.78 17.99 24.64
N LEU A 210 9.51 17.56 24.68
CA LEU A 210 8.95 16.59 23.75
C LEU A 210 8.29 17.23 22.53
N ILE A 211 8.11 18.55 22.51
CA ILE A 211 7.47 19.24 21.38
C ILE A 211 8.36 19.10 20.13
N GLY A 212 7.77 18.69 19.01
CA GLY A 212 8.46 18.41 17.76
C GLY A 212 9.00 16.98 17.62
N GLN A 213 8.99 16.20 18.71
CA GLN A 213 9.33 14.78 18.65
C GLN A 213 8.19 13.97 18.03
N THR A 214 8.56 12.86 17.38
CA THR A 214 7.60 11.93 16.78
C THR A 214 7.23 10.82 17.75
N CYS A 215 6.00 10.33 17.60
CA CYS A 215 5.45 9.24 18.39
C CYS A 215 4.49 8.39 17.55
N ILE A 216 4.29 7.15 17.99
CA ILE A 216 3.20 6.30 17.51
C ILE A 216 2.07 6.34 18.53
N VAL A 217 0.85 6.56 18.05
CA VAL A 217 -0.34 6.52 18.90
C VAL A 217 -0.79 5.07 19.07
N GLU A 218 -0.74 4.56 20.29
CA GLU A 218 -1.10 3.16 20.54
C GLU A 218 -2.62 2.96 20.58
N LYS A 219 -3.32 3.86 21.27
CA LYS A 219 -4.78 3.82 21.44
C LYS A 219 -5.33 5.14 21.97
N TYR A 220 -6.63 5.32 21.76
CA TYR A 220 -7.42 6.36 22.39
C TYR A 220 -8.11 5.85 23.65
N ILE A 221 -8.09 6.62 24.74
CA ILE A 221 -8.70 6.27 26.02
C ILE A 221 -9.88 7.21 26.27
N ALA A 222 -11.07 6.82 25.80
CA ALA A 222 -12.29 7.65 25.84
C ALA A 222 -12.59 8.24 27.23
N ARG A 223 -12.54 7.42 28.30
CA ARG A 223 -12.82 7.88 29.68
C ARG A 223 -11.88 8.98 30.20
N LYS A 224 -10.68 9.11 29.62
CA LYS A 224 -9.69 10.13 30.01
C LYS A 224 -9.61 11.26 28.98
N ASP A 225 -10.31 11.12 27.87
CA ASP A 225 -10.17 11.94 26.68
C ASP A 225 -8.70 12.16 26.22
N ARG A 226 -7.91 11.09 26.23
CA ARG A 226 -6.46 11.15 25.97
C ARG A 226 -5.97 10.02 25.09
N TYR A 227 -4.92 10.31 24.33
CA TYR A 227 -4.15 9.32 23.59
C TYR A 227 -3.06 8.73 24.46
N LYS A 228 -2.85 7.41 24.34
CA LYS A 228 -1.62 6.76 24.79
C LYS A 228 -0.65 6.76 23.61
N VAL A 229 0.51 7.37 23.78
CA VAL A 229 1.53 7.51 22.76
C VAL A 229 2.85 6.96 23.25
N THR A 230 3.68 6.49 22.32
CA THR A 230 5.04 6.04 22.57
C THR A 230 5.99 6.80 21.64
N THR A 231 6.97 7.50 22.19
CA THR A 231 7.94 8.26 21.38
C THR A 231 8.75 7.31 20.49
N GLU A 232 9.09 7.78 19.30
CA GLU A 232 9.71 6.95 18.27
C GLU A 232 11.13 6.50 18.65
N HIS A 233 11.95 7.44 19.14
CA HIS A 233 13.37 7.22 19.43
C HIS A 233 13.60 6.79 20.89
N ALA A 234 13.14 7.59 21.86
CA ALA A 234 13.33 7.32 23.28
C ALA A 234 12.43 6.19 23.84
N ARG A 235 11.43 5.73 23.08
CA ARG A 235 10.46 4.69 23.48
C ARG A 235 9.73 5.00 24.80
N GLU A 236 9.57 6.28 25.13
CA GLU A 236 8.82 6.72 26.31
C GLU A 236 7.32 6.65 26.03
N THR A 237 6.58 6.01 26.92
CA THR A 237 5.13 5.88 26.80
C THR A 237 4.39 6.76 27.81
N PHE A 238 3.49 7.62 27.35
CA PHE A 238 2.69 8.48 28.21
C PHE A 238 1.36 8.86 27.58
N LEU A 239 0.57 9.66 28.29
CA LEU A 239 -0.71 10.16 27.80
C LEU A 239 -0.59 11.59 27.31
N VAL A 240 -1.28 11.92 26.22
CA VAL A 240 -1.40 13.29 25.70
C VAL A 240 -2.86 13.64 25.41
N GLY A 241 -3.21 14.92 25.43
CA GLY A 241 -4.56 15.40 25.07
C GLY A 241 -4.79 15.33 23.56
N ARG A 242 -6.05 15.52 23.13
CA ARG A 242 -6.40 15.49 21.69
C ARG A 242 -5.65 16.53 20.86
N ASN A 243 -5.45 17.72 21.42
CA ASN A 243 -4.81 18.85 20.73
C ASN A 243 -3.27 18.82 20.81
N ASN A 244 -2.71 17.72 21.30
CA ASN A 244 -1.27 17.56 21.47
C ASN A 244 -0.60 16.76 20.35
N LEU A 245 -1.35 16.37 19.32
CA LEU A 245 -0.85 15.57 18.22
C LEU A 245 -1.19 16.23 16.90
N LYS A 246 -0.24 16.13 15.96
CA LYS A 246 -0.43 16.44 14.55
C LYS A 246 0.03 15.24 13.73
N ARG A 247 -0.71 14.86 12.69
CA ARG A 247 -0.30 13.81 11.74
C ARG A 247 1.07 14.16 11.12
N ARG A 248 1.99 13.19 11.13
CA ARG A 248 3.31 13.26 10.52
C ARG A 248 3.71 11.86 10.10
N ASP A 249 3.03 11.35 9.07
CA ASP A 249 3.29 10.00 8.59
C ASP A 249 4.72 9.89 8.06
N ARG A 250 5.17 8.64 7.92
CA ARG A 250 6.47 8.37 7.35
C ARG A 250 6.48 8.70 5.88
N THR A 251 7.63 9.19 5.43
CA THR A 251 7.93 9.35 4.02
C THR A 251 9.29 8.72 3.74
N PRO A 252 9.66 8.51 2.48
CA PRO A 252 10.99 8.04 2.13
C PRO A 252 12.11 8.93 2.70
N ASP A 253 11.85 10.23 2.92
CA ASP A 253 12.80 11.18 3.49
C ASP A 253 12.71 11.34 5.03
N ASP A 254 11.57 11.05 5.65
CA ASP A 254 11.36 11.09 7.10
C ASP A 254 10.76 9.77 7.64
N PRO A 255 11.47 8.63 7.50
CA PRO A 255 10.91 7.33 7.89
C PRO A 255 10.98 7.07 9.40
N GLY A 256 11.81 7.81 10.16
CA GLY A 256 12.01 7.62 11.60
C GLY A 256 12.79 6.36 12.00
N TYR A 257 13.09 5.49 11.03
CA TYR A 257 14.00 4.34 11.10
C TYR A 257 14.42 4.00 9.67
N TYR A 258 15.45 3.16 9.50
CA TYR A 258 15.83 2.67 8.18
C TYR A 258 15.98 1.15 8.20
N VAL A 259 15.69 0.48 7.08
CA VAL A 259 15.91 -0.98 6.94
C VAL A 259 16.81 -1.17 5.74
N THR A 260 17.86 -1.97 5.90
CA THR A 260 18.68 -2.45 4.79
C THR A 260 18.56 -3.96 4.69
N PHE A 261 18.89 -4.51 3.53
CA PHE A 261 19.02 -5.95 3.32
C PHE A 261 20.44 -6.21 2.85
N GLU A 262 21.22 -6.88 3.68
CA GLU A 262 22.65 -7.11 3.50
C GLU A 262 22.97 -8.53 3.93
N ASP A 263 23.78 -9.24 3.14
CA ASP A 263 24.20 -10.61 3.44
C ASP A 263 23.03 -11.59 3.65
N GLY A 264 21.89 -11.36 2.97
CA GLY A 264 20.69 -12.18 3.09
C GLY A 264 19.81 -11.87 4.31
N GLU A 265 20.16 -10.85 5.11
CA GLU A 265 19.43 -10.50 6.32
C GLU A 265 18.94 -9.04 6.32
N TYR A 266 17.77 -8.84 6.94
CA TYR A 266 17.24 -7.50 7.20
C TYR A 266 17.92 -6.87 8.41
N LYS A 267 18.52 -5.69 8.23
CA LYS A 267 19.11 -4.90 9.30
C LYS A 267 18.26 -3.66 9.54
N ARG A 268 17.78 -3.49 10.77
CA ARG A 268 17.01 -2.32 11.19
C ARG A 268 17.93 -1.30 11.86
N HIS A 269 18.00 -0.11 11.29
CA HIS A 269 18.70 1.05 11.82
C HIS A 269 17.73 1.94 12.60
N THR A 270 18.07 2.21 13.86
CA THR A 270 17.36 3.13 14.74
C THR A 270 18.24 4.33 15.03
N PHE A 271 17.62 5.44 15.42
CA PHE A 271 18.30 6.73 15.58
C PHE A 271 17.89 7.36 16.91
N GLU A 272 18.69 8.29 17.41
CA GLU A 272 18.37 9.07 18.62
C GLU A 272 17.39 10.20 18.30
N SER A 273 17.28 10.60 17.02
CA SER A 273 16.36 11.65 16.58
C SER A 273 15.92 11.51 15.12
N ASN A 274 14.85 12.23 14.76
CA ASN A 274 14.42 12.36 13.36
C ASN A 274 15.49 13.01 12.49
N GLY A 275 16.21 14.01 13.03
CA GLY A 275 17.25 14.72 12.28
C GLY A 275 18.38 13.79 11.85
N GLU A 276 18.83 12.93 12.76
CA GLU A 276 19.85 11.90 12.51
C GLU A 276 19.36 10.87 11.47
N CYS A 277 18.12 10.40 11.61
CA CYS A 277 17.51 9.49 10.64
C CYS A 277 17.46 10.10 9.23
N GLN A 278 17.00 11.35 9.13
CA GLN A 278 16.91 12.06 7.86
C GLN A 278 18.29 12.32 7.24
N GLU A 279 19.30 12.60 8.06
CA GLU A 279 20.68 12.77 7.61
C GLU A 279 21.26 11.46 7.07
N PHE A 280 21.03 10.34 7.77
CA PHE A 280 21.40 9.01 7.30
C PHE A 280 20.78 8.70 5.93
N VAL A 281 19.47 8.95 5.76
CA VAL A 281 18.78 8.74 4.48
C VAL A 281 19.34 9.65 3.38
N ARG A 282 19.59 10.93 3.67
CA ARG A 282 20.19 11.86 2.71
C ARG A 282 21.58 11.42 2.24
N ASN A 283 22.39 10.88 3.16
CA ASN A 283 23.72 10.38 2.83
C ASN A 283 23.65 9.12 1.93
N LEU A 284 22.71 8.21 2.18
CA LEU A 284 22.51 7.03 1.32
C LEU A 284 22.07 7.37 -0.11
N ARG A 285 21.34 8.48 -0.31
CA ARG A 285 20.84 8.89 -1.62
C ARG A 285 21.81 9.77 -2.41
N SER A 286 22.85 10.28 -1.76
CA SER A 286 23.85 11.18 -2.38
C SER A 286 25.16 10.49 -2.76
N GLY A 287 25.37 9.25 -2.29
CA GLY A 287 26.45 8.36 -2.75
C GLY A 287 26.02 7.49 -3.92
#